data_AF-A0A0G1QW34-F1
#
_entry.id   AF-A0A0G1QW34-F1
#
_cell.length_a   1.000
_cell.length_b   1.000
_cell.length_c   1.000
_cell.angle_alpha   90.00
_cell.angle_beta   90.00
_cell.angle_gamma   90.00
#
_symmetry.space_group_name_H-M   'P 1'
#
loop_
_entity.id
_entity.type
_entity.pdbx_description
1 polymer ?
#
loop_
_entity_poly.entity_id
_entity_poly.type
_entity_poly.pdbx_seq_one_letter_code
_entity_poly.pdbx_strand_id
1 'polypeptide(L)' 'MNYLAINGGKKIRRKKFPSYITIGKEEKRAVLKVLNRGVLSQYLGVWGNDFYGGPEVRALEKEWASYFHVKHAIA' A
#
# COMPACT_ATOMS: atom_id res chain seq x y z
N MET A 1 28.73 -15.16 -27.43
CA MET A 1 27.86 -15.15 -26.23
C MET A 1 27.70 -13.71 -25.76
N ASN A 2 26.47 -13.19 -25.69
CA ASN A 2 26.24 -11.91 -25.03
C ASN A 2 26.22 -12.14 -23.51
N TYR A 3 27.21 -11.60 -22.80
CA TYR A 3 27.22 -11.60 -21.34
C TYR A 3 26.05 -10.75 -20.82
N LEU A 4 25.31 -11.27 -19.84
CA LEU A 4 24.33 -10.46 -19.12
C LEU A 4 25.04 -9.33 -18.39
N ALA A 5 24.39 -8.17 -18.25
CA ALA A 5 24.98 -7.03 -17.55
C ALA A 5 25.35 -7.35 -16.09
N ILE A 6 24.62 -8.28 -15.45
CA ILE A 6 24.94 -8.78 -14.11
C ILE A 6 26.20 -9.67 -14.08
N ASN A 7 26.61 -10.22 -15.24
CA ASN A 7 27.77 -11.09 -15.41
C ASN A 7 28.90 -10.40 -16.20
N GLY A 8 29.07 -9.08 -16.03
CA GLY A 8 30.13 -8.31 -16.70
C GLY A 8 29.83 -7.85 -18.13
N GLY A 9 28.61 -8.10 -18.63
CA GLY A 9 28.14 -7.60 -19.92
C GLY A 9 27.85 -6.10 -19.93
N LYS A 10 27.72 -5.52 -21.13
CA LYS A 10 27.41 -4.09 -21.29
C LYS A 10 25.99 -3.79 -20.82
N LYS A 11 25.86 -2.88 -19.84
CA LYS A 11 24.56 -2.37 -19.37
C LYS A 11 23.83 -1.63 -20.50
N ILE A 12 22.64 -2.11 -20.87
CA ILE A 12 21.79 -1.47 -21.89
C ILE A 12 21.23 -0.14 -21.37
N ARG A 13 20.83 -0.10 -20.10
CA ARG A 13 20.16 1.05 -19.50
C ARG A 13 21.14 2.05 -18.90
N ARG A 14 21.18 3.26 -19.49
CA ARG A 14 22.08 4.34 -19.07
C ARG A 14 21.48 5.32 -18.07
N LYS A 15 20.15 5.38 -17.98
CA LYS A 15 19.41 6.29 -17.09
C LYS A 15 18.65 5.52 -16.01
N LYS A 16 18.34 6.18 -14.88
CA LYS A 16 17.51 5.60 -13.80
C LYS A 16 16.07 5.39 -14.30
N PHE A 17 15.29 4.58 -13.57
CA PHE A 17 13.86 4.46 -13.86
C PHE A 17 13.22 5.80 -13.45
N PRO A 18 12.16 6.23 -14.12
CA PRO A 18 11.35 7.31 -13.59
C PRO A 18 10.85 6.95 -12.19
N SER A 19 10.58 7.95 -11.37
CA SER A 19 9.93 7.74 -10.08
C SER A 19 8.57 7.07 -10.29
N TYR A 20 8.31 6.00 -9.56
CA TYR A 20 7.01 5.34 -9.57
C TYR A 20 6.05 6.08 -8.63
N ILE A 21 5.26 7.00 -9.18
CA ILE A 21 4.29 7.81 -8.45
C ILE A 21 2.89 7.45 -8.97
N THR A 22 2.13 6.72 -8.17
CA THR A 22 0.75 6.28 -8.50
C THR A 22 -0.33 7.11 -7.81
N ILE A 23 0.04 8.20 -7.13
CA ILE A 23 -0.88 9.01 -6.34
C ILE A 23 -1.65 9.97 -7.26
N GLY A 24 -2.91 9.65 -7.52
CA GLY A 24 -3.89 10.43 -8.26
C GLY A 24 -4.77 11.33 -7.39
N LYS A 25 -5.94 11.70 -7.91
CA LYS A 25 -6.91 12.55 -7.18
C LYS A 25 -7.67 11.73 -6.14
N GLU A 26 -7.88 10.45 -6.44
CA GLU A 26 -8.60 9.45 -5.68
C GLU A 26 -7.87 9.17 -4.37
N GLU A 27 -6.56 8.88 -4.44
CA GLU A 27 -5.71 8.65 -3.26
C GLU A 27 -5.66 9.90 -2.37
N LYS A 28 -5.48 11.08 -2.98
CA LYS A 28 -5.48 12.35 -2.24
C LYS A 28 -6.80 12.59 -1.51
N ARG A 29 -7.93 12.32 -2.17
CA ARG A 29 -9.25 12.46 -1.56
C ARG A 29 -9.45 11.50 -0.39
N ALA A 30 -9.01 10.25 -0.53
CA ALA A 30 -9.08 9.26 0.55
C ALA A 30 -8.26 9.72 1.78
N VAL A 31 -7.02 10.16 1.56
CA VAL A 31 -6.16 10.69 2.63
C VAL A 31 -6.80 11.93 3.29
N LEU A 32 -7.33 12.87 2.51
CA LEU A 32 -7.97 14.07 3.05
C LEU A 32 -9.19 13.74 3.94
N LYS A 33 -9.96 12.69 3.63
CA LYS A 33 -11.05 12.24 4.51
C LYS A 33 -10.53 11.80 5.88
N VAL A 34 -9.43 11.03 5.91
CA VAL A 34 -8.79 10.58 7.16
C VAL A 34 -8.25 11.78 7.95
N LEU A 35 -7.56 12.68 7.28
CA LEU A 35 -6.99 13.89 7.91
C LEU A 35 -8.08 14.79 8.48
N ASN A 36 -9.17 15.02 7.73
CA ASN A 36 -10.29 15.87 8.18
C ASN A 36 -11.04 15.26 9.38
N ARG A 37 -11.05 13.93 9.53
CA ARG A 37 -11.61 13.25 10.71
C ARG A 37 -10.76 13.46 11.97
N GLY A 38 -9.47 13.77 11.83
CA GLY A 38 -8.53 13.95 12.93
C GLY A 38 -8.09 12.66 13.63
N VAL A 39 -8.65 11.51 13.26
CA VAL A 39 -8.27 10.19 13.79
C VAL A 39 -7.68 9.36 12.66
N LEU A 40 -6.38 9.08 12.76
CA LEU A 40 -5.59 8.34 11.76
C LEU A 40 -5.95 6.85 11.76
N SER A 41 -5.07 5.99 12.29
CA SER A 41 -5.25 4.54 12.28
C SER A 41 -6.39 4.07 13.19
N GLN A 42 -6.73 4.82 14.25
CA GLN A 42 -7.65 4.39 15.31
C GLN A 42 -7.25 3.03 15.90
N TYR A 43 -5.97 2.65 15.81
CA TYR A 43 -5.47 1.41 16.38
C TYR A 43 -5.07 1.62 17.84
N LEU A 44 -5.57 0.77 18.73
CA LEU A 44 -5.14 0.70 20.13
C LEU A 44 -4.58 -0.69 20.42
N GLY A 45 -3.34 -0.76 20.92
CA GLY A 45 -2.67 -2.00 21.32
C GLY A 45 -3.20 -2.62 22.62
N VAL A 46 -4.50 -2.51 22.86
CA VAL A 46 -5.19 -3.07 24.03
C VAL A 46 -6.45 -3.77 23.54
N TRP A 47 -6.92 -4.77 24.29
CA TRP A 47 -8.16 -5.44 23.94
C TRP A 47 -9.35 -4.46 23.94
N GLY A 48 -10.01 -4.34 22.80
CA GLY A 48 -11.12 -3.42 22.61
C GLY A 48 -11.51 -3.28 21.13
N ASN A 49 -12.55 -2.49 20.86
CA ASN A 49 -13.10 -2.31 19.50
C ASN A 49 -12.12 -1.67 18.51
N ASP A 50 -11.18 -0.88 19.03
CA ASP A 50 -10.15 -0.18 18.26
C ASP A 50 -8.88 -1.03 18.08
N PHE A 51 -8.85 -2.26 18.60
CA PHE A 51 -7.72 -3.19 18.39
C PHE A 51 -7.52 -3.53 16.91
N TYR A 52 -8.59 -3.57 16.12
CA TYR A 52 -8.51 -3.85 14.68
C TYR A 52 -8.36 -2.57 13.83
N GLY A 53 -8.06 -1.44 14.47
CA GLY A 53 -7.94 -0.16 13.79
C GLY A 53 -9.27 0.42 13.29
N GLY A 54 -9.12 1.47 12.50
CA GLY A 54 -10.19 2.34 12.06
C GLY A 54 -10.98 1.81 10.86
N PRO A 55 -12.00 2.57 10.43
CA PRO A 55 -12.86 2.19 9.32
C PRO A 55 -12.10 1.93 8.02
N GLU A 56 -11.09 2.75 7.68
CA GLU A 56 -10.32 2.59 6.44
C GLU A 56 -9.41 1.33 6.47
N VAL A 57 -8.85 0.97 7.63
CA VAL A 57 -8.04 -0.25 7.80
C VAL A 57 -8.92 -1.48 7.60
N ARG A 58 -10.06 -1.53 8.30
CA ARG A 58 -11.00 -2.65 8.20
C ARG A 58 -11.65 -2.77 6.82
N ALA A 59 -11.88 -1.64 6.14
CA ALA A 59 -12.37 -1.64 4.76
C ALA A 59 -11.33 -2.23 3.81
N LEU A 60 -10.06 -1.82 3.93
CA LEU A 60 -8.95 -2.39 3.16
C LEU A 60 -8.86 -3.90 3.33
N GLU A 61 -8.86 -4.38 4.57
CA GLU A 61 -8.80 -5.82 4.88
C GLU A 61 -9.96 -6.60 4.23
N LYS A 62 -11.19 -6.06 4.31
CA LYS A 62 -12.37 -6.68 3.68
C LYS A 62 -12.27 -6.69 2.16
N GLU A 63 -11.88 -5.58 1.55
CA GLU A 63 -11.73 -5.45 0.10
C GLU A 63 -10.63 -6.38 -0.42
N TRP A 64 -9.52 -6.50 0.31
CA TRP A 64 -8.42 -7.41 -0.02
C TRP A 64 -8.79 -8.88 0.12
N ALA A 65 -9.46 -9.25 1.22
CA ALA A 65 -9.95 -10.61 1.40
C ALA A 65 -10.87 -11.01 0.23
N SER A 66 -11.75 -10.10 -0.19
CA SER A 66 -12.61 -10.30 -1.35
C SER A 66 -11.83 -10.39 -2.66
N TYR A 67 -10.88 -9.48 -2.90
CA TYR A 67 -10.11 -9.43 -4.15
C TYR A 67 -9.26 -10.69 -4.36
N PHE A 68 -8.58 -11.14 -3.31
CA PHE A 68 -7.70 -12.32 -3.36
C PHE A 68 -8.44 -13.64 -3.10
N HIS A 69 -9.74 -13.61 -2.85
CA HIS A 69 -10.54 -14.81 -2.54
C HIS A 69 -10.00 -15.59 -1.33
N VAL A 70 -9.57 -14.87 -0.29
CA VAL A 70 -9.06 -15.44 0.95
C VAL A 70 -10.02 -15.18 2.10
N LYS A 71 -9.99 -16.03 3.11
CA LYS A 71 -10.87 -15.90 4.27
C LYS A 71 -10.57 -14.65 5.11
N HIS A 72 -9.30 -14.32 5.25
CA HIS A 72 -8.83 -13.22 6.08
C HIS A 72 -7.66 -12.50 5.40
N ALA A 73 -7.67 -11.17 5.43
CA ALA A 73 -6.53 -10.32 5.16
C ALA A 73 -6.30 -9.43 6.39
N ILE A 74 -5.05 -9.19 6.74
CA ILE A 74 -4.63 -8.42 7.91
C ILE A 74 -3.53 -7.45 7.45
N ALA A 75 -3.64 -6.17 7.83
CA ALA A 75 -2.70 -5.10 7.47
C ALA A 75 -1.78 -4.71 8.62
#